data_AF-A0A443N2E4-F1
#
_entry.id   AF-A0A443N2E4-F1
#
_cell.length_a   1.000
_cell.length_b   1.000
_cell.length_c   1.000
_cell.angle_alpha   90.00
_cell.angle_beta   90.00
_cell.angle_gamma   90.00
#
_symmetry.space_group_name_H-M   'P 1'
#
loop_
_entity.id
_entity.type
_entity.pdbx_description
1 polymer ?
#
loop_
_entity_poly.entity_id
_entity_poly.type
_entity_poly.pdbx_seq_one_letter_code
_entity_poly.pdbx_strand_id
1 'polypeptide(L)'
;MMDIGSRGSVCRIKKCALDFLSIVDLMDGEEGWDLMRRDIRLKSTFLYCDFNQVISNAAKEEKQPLIDLANKLFQSIEELDYAVQIRCISLTQDRYDDTALVLEEVMSFMP
;
A
#
# COMPACT_ATOMS: atom_id res chain seq x y z
N MET A 1 -7.19 9.07 -22.26
CA MET A 1 -7.54 7.64 -22.38
C MET A 1 -6.41 6.86 -21.72
N MET A 2 -6.68 6.12 -20.63
CA MET A 2 -5.66 5.34 -19.92
C MET A 2 -5.09 4.27 -20.87
N ASP A 3 -3.76 4.22 -20.98
CA ASP A 3 -3.06 3.19 -21.73
C ASP A 3 -3.35 1.78 -21.15
N ILE A 4 -3.28 0.73 -21.96
CA ILE A 4 -3.57 -0.65 -21.53
C ILE A 4 -2.65 -1.07 -20.36
N GLY A 5 -1.39 -0.61 -20.35
CA GLY A 5 -0.46 -0.85 -19.25
C GLY A 5 -0.88 -0.18 -17.94
N SER A 6 -1.47 1.02 -18.02
CA SER A 6 -1.99 1.73 -16.85
C SER A 6 -3.24 1.06 -16.25
N ARG A 7 -4.11 0.47 -17.09
CA ARG A 7 -5.26 -0.34 -16.61
C ARG A 7 -4.81 -1.57 -15.83
N GLY A 8 -3.79 -2.28 -16.33
CA GLY A 8 -3.22 -3.42 -15.63
C GLY A 8 -2.62 -3.05 -14.28
N SER A 9 -1.95 -1.90 -14.21
CA SER A 9 -1.34 -1.36 -12.99
C SER A 9 -2.42 -0.98 -11.95
N VAL A 10 -3.50 -0.32 -12.38
CA VAL A 10 -4.64 -0.01 -11.50
C VAL A 10 -5.26 -1.27 -10.91
N CYS A 11 -5.48 -2.32 -11.73
CA CYS A 11 -6.01 -3.58 -11.23
C CYS A 11 -5.09 -4.23 -10.18
N ARG A 12 -3.77 -4.17 -10.37
CA ARG A 12 -2.79 -4.69 -9.41
C ARG A 12 -2.72 -3.86 -8.14
N ILE A 13 -2.79 -2.54 -8.23
CA ILE A 13 -2.89 -1.65 -7.05
C ILE A 13 -4.11 -2.03 -6.22
N LYS A 14 -5.29 -2.13 -6.85
CA LYS A 14 -6.52 -2.50 -6.15
C LYS A 14 -6.43 -3.88 -5.50
N LYS A 15 -5.90 -4.86 -6.22
CA LYS A 15 -5.68 -6.21 -5.67
C LYS A 15 -4.73 -6.18 -4.47
N CYS A 16 -3.61 -5.47 -4.60
CA CYS A 16 -2.63 -5.38 -3.52
C CYS A 16 -3.21 -4.69 -2.28
N ALA A 17 -4.04 -3.66 -2.47
CA ALA A 17 -4.76 -3.02 -1.38
C ALA A 17 -5.70 -3.98 -0.64
N LEU A 18 -6.48 -4.78 -1.37
CA LEU A 18 -7.34 -5.82 -0.77
C LEU A 18 -6.52 -6.89 -0.02
N ASP A 19 -5.41 -7.35 -0.61
CA ASP A 19 -4.53 -8.32 0.03
C ASP A 19 -3.92 -7.74 1.33
N PHE A 20 -3.54 -6.46 1.33
CA PHE A 20 -3.03 -5.77 2.52
C PHE A 20 -4.09 -5.65 3.62
N LEU A 21 -5.34 -5.35 3.26
CA LEU A 21 -6.47 -5.33 4.20
C LEU A 21 -6.76 -6.72 4.80
N SER A 22 -6.19 -7.78 4.25
CA SER A 22 -6.37 -9.15 4.74
C SER A 22 -5.20 -9.66 5.61
N ILE A 23 -4.19 -8.84 5.90
CA ILE A 23 -2.96 -9.24 6.63
C ILE A 23 -3.17 -9.49 8.15
N VAL A 24 -4.32 -9.08 8.71
CA VAL A 24 -4.56 -9.05 10.17
C VAL A 24 -4.42 -10.41 10.86
N ASP A 25 -4.54 -11.52 10.12
CA ASP A 25 -4.51 -12.87 10.68
C ASP A 25 -3.09 -13.48 10.88
N LEU A 26 -2.01 -12.71 10.70
CA LEU A 26 -0.64 -13.23 10.68
C LEU A 26 0.18 -13.07 11.98
N MET A 27 -0.41 -12.54 13.06
CA MET A 27 0.30 -12.40 14.34
C MET A 27 0.34 -13.72 15.13
N ASP A 28 1.16 -14.68 14.70
CA ASP A 28 1.47 -15.89 15.47
C ASP A 28 2.99 -16.11 15.62
N GLY A 29 3.48 -16.01 16.86
CA GLY A 29 4.88 -16.27 17.22
C GLY A 29 5.94 -15.29 16.71
N GLU A 30 7.22 -15.59 16.97
CA GLU A 30 8.35 -14.74 16.54
C GLU A 30 8.56 -14.73 15.02
N GLU A 31 8.34 -15.86 14.35
CA GLU A 31 8.47 -15.96 12.89
C GLU A 31 7.41 -15.13 12.15
N GLY A 32 6.22 -14.93 12.75
CA GLY A 32 5.14 -14.13 12.19
C GLY A 32 5.54 -12.68 11.91
N TRP A 33 6.31 -12.05 12.82
CA TRP A 33 6.78 -10.67 12.64
C TRP A 33 7.71 -10.50 11.44
N ASP A 34 8.68 -11.38 11.31
CA ASP A 34 9.67 -11.31 10.23
C ASP A 34 9.03 -11.62 8.87
N LEU A 35 8.07 -12.55 8.84
CA LEU A 35 7.27 -12.86 7.66
C LEU A 35 6.37 -11.70 7.26
N MET A 36 5.62 -11.12 8.20
CA MET A 36 4.77 -9.95 7.98
C MET A 36 5.58 -8.79 7.41
N ARG A 37 6.75 -8.50 8.01
CA ARG A 37 7.61 -7.43 7.53
C ARG A 37 8.11 -7.65 6.10
N ARG A 38 8.53 -8.88 5.78
CA ARG A 38 8.96 -9.23 4.42
C ARG A 38 7.82 -9.08 3.41
N ASP A 39 6.62 -9.48 3.78
CA ASP A 39 5.44 -9.36 2.92
C ASP A 39 5.05 -7.90 2.66
N ILE A 40 5.02 -7.07 3.71
CA ILE A 40 4.80 -5.61 3.62
C ILE A 40 5.77 -4.98 2.62
N ARG A 41 7.07 -5.27 2.75
CA ARG A 41 8.11 -4.71 1.88
C ARG A 41 7.99 -5.17 0.44
N LEU A 42 7.68 -6.45 0.24
CA LEU A 42 7.50 -7.02 -1.09
C LEU A 42 6.30 -6.35 -1.80
N LYS A 43 5.14 -6.30 -1.13
CA LYS A 43 3.93 -5.67 -1.64
C LYS A 43 4.11 -4.17 -1.89
N SER A 44 4.77 -3.46 -0.97
CA SER A 44 5.12 -2.05 -1.13
C SER A 44 5.97 -1.79 -2.37
N THR A 45 6.96 -2.65 -2.65
CA THR A 45 7.81 -2.54 -3.84
C THR A 45 6.99 -2.67 -5.14
N PHE A 46 6.07 -3.63 -5.20
CA PHE A 46 5.19 -3.78 -6.36
C PHE A 46 4.22 -2.60 -6.51
N LEU A 47 3.62 -2.14 -5.41
CA LEU A 47 2.78 -0.94 -5.40
C LEU A 47 3.54 0.28 -5.94
N TYR A 48 4.79 0.47 -5.52
CA TYR A 48 5.61 1.59 -5.97
C TYR A 48 5.82 1.59 -7.49
N CYS A 49 6.12 0.43 -8.06
CA CYS A 49 6.25 0.26 -9.50
C CYS A 49 4.94 0.59 -10.23
N ASP A 50 3.81 0.08 -9.75
CA ASP A 50 2.51 0.30 -10.37
C ASP A 50 2.06 1.77 -10.25
N PHE A 51 2.24 2.41 -9.09
CA PHE A 51 1.96 3.83 -8.89
C PHE A 51 2.82 4.71 -9.79
N ASN A 52 4.13 4.43 -9.91
CA ASN A 52 5.00 5.16 -10.82
C ASN A 52 4.52 5.05 -12.27
N GLN A 53 4.08 3.86 -12.69
CA GLN A 53 3.54 3.67 -14.03
C GLN A 53 2.22 4.45 -14.24
N VAL A 54 1.31 4.44 -13.27
CA VAL A 54 0.05 5.20 -13.33
C VAL A 54 0.32 6.71 -13.37
N ILE A 55 1.13 7.22 -12.45
CA ILE A 55 1.49 8.66 -12.36
C ILE A 55 2.20 9.14 -13.63
N SER A 56 3.12 8.33 -14.18
CA SER A 56 3.87 8.72 -15.38
C SER A 56 2.94 8.92 -16.59
N ASN A 57 1.92 8.07 -16.71
CA ASN A 57 0.96 8.05 -17.81
C ASN A 57 -0.28 8.94 -17.60
N ALA A 58 -0.48 9.49 -16.40
CA ALA A 58 -1.61 10.37 -16.10
C ALA A 58 -1.50 11.74 -16.79
N ALA A 59 -2.64 12.39 -17.03
CA ALA A 59 -2.66 13.78 -17.50
C ALA A 59 -2.05 14.71 -16.44
N LYS A 60 -1.50 15.86 -16.85
CA LYS A 60 -0.74 16.75 -15.96
C LYS A 60 -1.54 17.17 -14.72
N GLU A 61 -2.82 17.47 -14.92
CA GLU A 61 -3.83 17.83 -13.93
C GLU A 61 -4.18 16.70 -12.96
N GLU A 62 -4.00 15.43 -13.37
CA GLU A 62 -4.28 14.25 -12.54
C GLU A 62 -3.04 13.77 -11.77
N LYS A 63 -1.84 14.22 -12.14
CA LYS A 63 -0.58 13.77 -11.53
C LYS A 63 -0.46 14.14 -10.06
N GLN A 64 -0.78 15.38 -9.69
CA GLN A 64 -0.56 15.85 -8.32
C GLN A 64 -1.43 15.08 -7.31
N PRO A 65 -2.76 14.90 -7.53
CA PRO A 65 -3.57 14.06 -6.65
C PRO A 65 -3.05 12.62 -6.50
N LEU A 66 -2.56 12.02 -7.60
CA LEU A 66 -1.97 10.67 -7.57
C LEU A 66 -0.66 10.62 -6.77
N ILE A 67 0.19 11.64 -6.89
CA ILE A 67 1.45 11.76 -6.13
C ILE A 67 1.14 11.93 -4.65
N ASP A 68 0.18 12.78 -4.29
CA ASP A 68 -0.18 13.03 -2.90
C ASP A 68 -0.73 11.75 -2.25
N LEU A 69 -1.60 11.04 -2.96
CA LEU A 69 -2.15 9.76 -2.51
C LEU A 69 -1.06 8.68 -2.38
N ALA A 70 -0.13 8.59 -3.33
CA ALA A 70 0.99 7.67 -3.27
C ALA A 70 1.89 7.97 -2.05
N ASN A 71 2.26 9.24 -1.85
CA ASN A 71 3.09 9.65 -0.72
C ASN A 71 2.41 9.32 0.62
N LYS A 72 1.11 9.60 0.74
CA LYS A 72 0.32 9.25 1.93
C LYS A 72 0.35 7.74 2.19
N LEU A 73 0.15 6.93 1.15
CA LEU A 73 0.18 5.48 1.26
C LEU A 73 1.55 4.98 1.69
N PHE A 74 2.62 5.38 1.00
CA PHE A 74 3.97 4.89 1.32
C PHE A 74 4.45 5.34 2.69
N GLN A 75 4.10 6.56 3.12
CA GLN A 75 4.36 6.99 4.49
C GLN A 75 3.65 6.08 5.51
N SER A 76 2.37 5.77 5.32
CA SER A 76 1.64 4.88 6.25
C SER A 76 2.24 3.47 6.29
N ILE A 77 2.68 2.96 5.14
CA ILE A 77 3.37 1.65 5.04
C ILE A 77 4.73 1.68 5.74
N GLU A 78 5.51 2.76 5.63
CA GLU A 78 6.79 2.91 6.33
C GLU A 78 6.60 2.92 7.85
N GLU A 79 5.58 3.63 8.34
CA GLU A 79 5.23 3.64 9.76
C GLU A 79 4.78 2.25 10.24
N LEU A 80 4.04 1.51 9.42
CA LEU A 80 3.66 0.12 9.70
C LEU A 80 4.88 -0.82 9.69
N ASP A 81 5.79 -0.72 8.71
CA ASP A 81 7.06 -1.50 8.67
C ASP A 81 7.88 -1.26 9.93
N TYR A 82 7.93 -0.01 10.40
CA TYR A 82 8.61 0.35 11.64
C TYR A 82 7.95 -0.29 12.86
N ALA A 83 6.62 -0.22 12.97
CA ALA A 83 5.88 -0.84 14.08
C ALA A 83 6.10 -2.36 14.14
N VAL A 84 6.05 -3.02 12.98
CA VAL A 84 6.34 -4.46 12.83
C VAL A 84 7.81 -4.76 13.17
N GLN A 85 8.75 -3.91 12.76
CA GLN A 85 10.17 -4.07 13.09
C GLN A 85 10.43 -4.07 14.60
N ILE A 86 9.77 -3.18 15.35
CA ILE A 86 9.92 -3.11 16.80
C ILE A 86 9.00 -4.10 17.54
N ARG A 87 8.20 -4.89 16.81
CA ARG A 87 7.30 -5.93 17.32
C ARG A 87 6.32 -5.41 18.38
N CYS A 88 5.86 -4.17 18.21
CA CYS A 88 4.94 -3.51 19.14
C CYS A 88 3.50 -3.71 18.68
N ILE A 89 2.79 -4.68 19.28
CA ILE A 89 1.42 -5.07 18.88
C ILE A 89 0.47 -3.87 18.79
N SER A 90 0.42 -3.03 19.83
CA SER A 90 -0.50 -1.89 19.86
C SER A 90 -0.19 -0.89 18.75
N LEU A 91 1.10 -0.56 18.56
CA LEU A 91 1.51 0.36 17.50
C LEU A 91 1.26 -0.24 16.11
N THR A 92 1.51 -1.54 15.93
CA THR A 92 1.22 -2.23 14.66
C THR A 92 -0.26 -2.19 14.34
N GLN A 93 -1.14 -2.38 15.33
CA GLN A 93 -2.57 -2.26 15.13
C GLN A 93 -2.96 -0.82 14.75
N ASP A 94 -2.48 0.17 15.50
CA ASP A 94 -2.78 1.59 15.22
C ASP A 94 -2.31 1.99 13.80
N ARG A 95 -1.08 1.60 13.42
CA ARG A 95 -0.54 1.88 12.08
C ARG A 95 -1.23 1.09 10.98
N TYR A 96 -1.72 -0.11 11.29
CA TYR A 96 -2.50 -0.90 10.35
C TYR A 96 -3.84 -0.21 10.07
N ASP A 97 -4.55 0.25 11.10
CA ASP A 97 -5.82 0.97 10.95
C ASP A 97 -5.62 2.27 10.15
N ASP A 98 -4.55 3.02 10.44
CA ASP A 98 -4.17 4.22 9.67
C ASP A 98 -3.90 3.87 8.20
N THR A 99 -3.14 2.80 7.93
CA THR A 99 -2.83 2.33 6.56
C THR A 99 -4.10 1.87 5.83
N ALA A 100 -5.01 1.17 6.53
CA ALA A 100 -6.26 0.67 5.98
C ALA A 100 -7.13 1.81 5.43
N LEU A 101 -7.24 2.92 6.16
CA LEU A 101 -7.96 4.10 5.69
C LEU A 101 -7.37 4.68 4.39
N VAL A 102 -6.04 4.68 4.26
CA VAL A 102 -5.40 5.13 3.01
C VAL A 102 -5.63 4.15 1.87
N LEU A 103 -5.62 2.84 2.15
CA LEU A 103 -5.92 1.81 1.16
C LEU A 103 -7.37 1.91 0.65
N GLU A 104 -8.33 2.22 1.52
CA GLU A 104 -9.71 2.49 1.12
C GLU A 104 -9.81 3.74 0.22
N GLU A 105 -9.08 4.80 0.54
CA GLU A 105 -8.97 5.98 -0.32
C GLU A 105 -8.39 5.64 -1.69
N VAL A 106 -7.35 4.81 -1.76
CA VAL A 106 -6.79 4.29 -3.01
C VAL A 106 -7.82 3.52 -3.83
N MET A 107 -8.59 2.65 -3.16
CA MET A 107 -9.66 1.89 -3.81
C MET A 107 -10.77 2.79 -4.38
N SER A 108 -11.09 3.88 -3.68
CA SER A 108 -12.10 4.85 -4.12
C SER A 108 -11.59 5.80 -5.20
N PHE A 109 -10.31 6.15 -5.18
CA PHE A 109 -9.71 7.10 -6.12
C PHE A 109 -9.48 6.49 -7.51
N MET A 110 -9.06 5.23 -7.54
CA MET A 110 -8.75 4.54 -8.79
C MET A 110 -10.03 3.99 -9.44
N PRO A 111 -10.34 4.32 -10.71
CA PRO A 111 -11.53 3.80 -11.41
C PRO A 111 -11.44 2.31 -11.76
#